data_AF-A0A3G3GLK1-F1
#
_entry.id   AF-A0A3G3GLK1-F1
#
_cell.length_a   1.000
_cell.length_b   1.000
_cell.length_c   1.000
_cell.angle_alpha   90.00
_cell.angle_beta   90.00
_cell.angle_gamma   90.00
#
_symmetry.space_group_name_H-M   'P 1'
#
loop_
_entity.id
_entity.type
_entity.pdbx_description
1 polymer ?
#
loop_
_entity_poly.entity_id
_entity_poly.type
_entity_poly.pdbx_seq_one_letter_code
_entity_poly.pdbx_strand_id
1 'polypeptide(L)'
;MSSTKKGVSQVFTSKNIDFDIVKGKNNVIKYDQQQVLKFDDFNFDNQIDLAIRNGNNGSYGAPTYDIYVFNSTKQRFVKSEELTDLVLDNLGMFEVDHARKRLICKDKSGCCLLLKTEYEVVFRKGLRKVREVEEDSDGETVKVTTRELKNGQWVSNVKKYKVAYYYKQ
;
A
#
# COMPACT_ATOMS: atom_id res chain seq x y z
N MET A 1 -1.50 -14.05 45.73
CA MET A 1 -2.51 -13.44 44.83
C MET A 1 -1.87 -13.25 43.48
N SER A 2 -2.15 -14.14 42.52
CA SER A 2 -1.73 -13.97 41.13
C SER A 2 -2.76 -13.08 40.44
N SER A 3 -2.42 -11.83 40.12
CA SER A 3 -3.28 -11.01 39.27
C SER A 3 -3.08 -11.47 37.83
N THR A 4 -4.05 -12.18 37.29
CA THR A 4 -4.16 -12.38 35.85
C THR A 4 -4.33 -11.00 35.22
N LYS A 5 -3.28 -10.49 34.54
CA LYS A 5 -3.39 -9.34 33.65
C LYS A 5 -4.50 -9.66 32.66
N LYS A 6 -5.64 -8.96 32.79
CA LYS A 6 -6.75 -9.05 31.84
C LYS A 6 -6.20 -8.60 30.49
N GLY A 7 -6.11 -9.51 29.52
CA GLY A 7 -5.65 -9.16 28.18
C GLY A 7 -6.52 -8.05 27.61
N VAL A 8 -5.91 -6.97 27.12
CA VAL A 8 -6.63 -5.93 26.38
C VAL A 8 -7.05 -6.56 25.05
N SER A 9 -8.35 -6.64 24.81
CA SER A 9 -8.90 -7.12 23.54
C SER A 9 -9.46 -5.93 22.75
N GLN A 10 -9.22 -5.93 21.44
CA GLN A 10 -9.80 -4.97 20.51
C GLN A 10 -10.49 -5.76 19.40
N VAL A 11 -11.72 -5.39 19.09
CA VAL A 11 -12.54 -6.03 18.05
C VAL A 11 -12.53 -5.13 16.82
N PHE A 12 -12.33 -5.73 15.66
CA PHE A 12 -12.42 -5.07 14.36
C PHE A 12 -13.48 -5.76 13.52
N THR A 13 -14.20 -4.97 12.73
CA THR A 13 -15.27 -5.45 11.87
C THR A 13 -15.13 -4.82 10.50
N SER A 14 -15.22 -5.64 9.45
CA SER A 14 -15.28 -5.18 8.08
C SER A 14 -16.50 -5.83 7.41
N LYS A 15 -17.36 -5.01 6.81
CA LYS A 15 -18.64 -5.45 6.24
C LYS A 15 -18.49 -6.04 4.84
N ASN A 16 -17.40 -5.72 4.14
CA ASN A 16 -17.19 -6.03 2.73
C ASN A 16 -15.94 -6.91 2.55
N ILE A 17 -15.77 -7.91 3.41
CA ILE A 17 -14.76 -8.94 3.18
C ILE A 17 -15.41 -10.01 2.30
N ASP A 18 -15.03 -10.03 1.04
CA ASP A 18 -15.48 -11.05 0.09
C ASP A 18 -14.51 -12.24 0.08
N PHE A 19 -15.07 -13.44 0.18
CA PHE A 19 -14.35 -14.71 0.05
C PHE A 19 -14.84 -15.42 -1.21
N ASP A 20 -13.91 -15.74 -2.11
CA ASP A 20 -14.23 -16.53 -3.31
C ASP A 20 -14.00 -18.03 -3.06
N ILE A 21 -15.00 -18.84 -3.40
CA ILE A 21 -14.99 -20.30 -3.24
C ILE A 21 -15.05 -20.93 -4.63
N VAL A 22 -13.94 -21.51 -5.07
CA VAL A 22 -13.82 -22.13 -6.39
C VAL A 22 -14.24 -23.59 -6.32
N LYS A 23 -15.31 -23.95 -7.01
CA LYS A 23 -15.81 -25.33 -7.09
C LYS A 23 -14.71 -26.29 -7.61
N GLY A 24 -14.51 -27.41 -6.93
CA GLY A 24 -13.52 -28.43 -7.31
C GLY A 24 -12.08 -28.15 -6.87
N LYS A 25 -11.82 -27.07 -6.13
CA LYS A 25 -10.54 -26.82 -5.44
C LYS A 25 -10.68 -27.00 -3.94
N ASN A 26 -9.58 -27.34 -3.27
CA ASN A 26 -9.49 -27.19 -1.83
C ASN A 26 -9.47 -25.70 -1.48
N ASN A 27 -10.66 -25.15 -1.20
CA ASN A 27 -10.85 -23.76 -0.81
C ASN A 27 -10.37 -23.57 0.63
N VAL A 28 -9.07 -23.36 0.79
CA VAL A 28 -8.48 -22.94 2.06
C VAL A 28 -8.44 -21.42 2.07
N ILE A 29 -9.09 -20.80 3.05
CA ILE A 29 -8.90 -19.38 3.35
C ILE A 29 -7.48 -19.24 3.90
N LYS A 30 -6.54 -18.96 3.00
CA LYS A 30 -5.21 -18.55 3.41
C LYS A 30 -5.23 -17.04 3.57
N TYR A 31 -5.19 -16.61 4.83
CA TYR A 31 -5.30 -15.21 5.25
C TYR A 31 -4.33 -14.28 4.50
N ASP A 32 -3.13 -14.80 4.16
CA ASP A 32 -2.08 -14.13 3.41
C ASP A 32 -2.34 -14.10 1.88
N GLN A 33 -2.80 -15.20 1.29
CA GLN A 33 -3.00 -15.33 -0.16
C GLN A 33 -4.22 -14.54 -0.65
N GLN A 34 -5.26 -14.40 0.19
CA GLN A 34 -6.43 -13.56 -0.11
C GLN A 34 -6.23 -12.10 0.29
N GLN A 35 -5.08 -11.78 0.90
CA GLN A 35 -4.70 -10.46 1.40
C GLN A 35 -5.82 -9.82 2.24
N VAL A 36 -6.48 -10.61 3.10
CA VAL A 36 -7.62 -10.11 3.91
C VAL A 36 -7.10 -9.31 5.10
N LEU A 37 -6.02 -9.79 5.72
CA LEU A 37 -5.31 -9.12 6.79
C LEU A 37 -3.84 -8.97 6.38
N LYS A 38 -3.25 -7.81 6.64
CA LYS A 38 -1.81 -7.61 6.52
C LYS A 38 -1.27 -6.99 7.80
N PHE A 39 -0.11 -7.45 8.20
CA PHE A 39 0.63 -6.98 9.35
C PHE A 39 2.00 -6.55 8.86
N ASP A 40 2.36 -5.30 9.11
CA ASP A 40 3.67 -4.75 8.80
C ASP A 40 3.86 -3.46 9.61
N ASP A 41 5.07 -2.91 9.62
CA ASP A 41 5.34 -1.59 10.19
C ASP A 41 5.13 -0.51 9.11
N PHE A 42 3.92 0.03 9.00
CA PHE A 42 3.55 0.97 7.94
C PHE A 42 4.04 2.39 8.22
N ASN A 43 4.26 2.74 9.49
CA ASN A 43 4.69 4.07 9.89
C ASN A 43 6.21 4.16 10.22
N PHE A 44 6.93 3.03 10.12
CA PHE A 44 8.36 2.87 10.38
C PHE A 44 8.80 3.17 11.82
N ASP A 45 7.94 2.86 12.80
CA ASP A 45 8.18 3.04 14.23
C ASP A 45 8.64 1.77 14.97
N ASN A 46 8.88 0.68 14.23
CA ASN A 46 9.23 -0.66 14.68
C ASN A 46 8.13 -1.39 15.47
N GLN A 47 6.87 -0.96 15.35
CA GLN A 47 5.72 -1.70 15.85
C GLN A 47 4.88 -2.21 14.69
N ILE A 48 4.25 -3.37 14.89
CA ILE A 48 3.41 -3.97 13.87
C ILE A 48 2.06 -3.27 13.85
N ASP A 49 1.72 -2.76 12.68
CA ASP A 49 0.43 -2.20 12.31
C ASP A 49 -0.48 -3.27 11.68
N LEU A 50 -1.73 -2.91 11.42
CA LEU A 50 -2.76 -3.81 10.91
C LEU A 50 -3.51 -3.16 9.75
N ALA A 51 -3.55 -3.84 8.61
CA ALA A 51 -4.45 -3.52 7.50
C ALA A 51 -5.54 -4.58 7.41
N ILE A 52 -6.80 -4.14 7.31
CA ILE A 52 -7.97 -5.01 7.18
C ILE A 52 -8.66 -4.68 5.88
N ARG A 53 -8.78 -5.65 4.97
CA ARG A 53 -9.50 -5.45 3.70
C ARG A 53 -10.95 -5.07 3.97
N ASN A 54 -11.43 -4.03 3.27
CA ASN A 54 -12.78 -3.49 3.42
C ASN A 54 -13.54 -3.36 2.09
N GLY A 55 -13.08 -4.08 1.08
CA GLY A 55 -13.77 -4.24 -0.21
C GLY A 55 -12.81 -4.13 -1.39
N ASN A 56 -13.38 -3.69 -2.51
CA ASN A 56 -12.74 -3.56 -3.82
C ASN A 56 -13.06 -2.19 -4.44
N ASN A 57 -13.05 -1.15 -3.61
CA ASN A 57 -13.50 0.18 -4.02
C ASN A 57 -12.38 1.07 -4.57
N GLY A 58 -11.17 0.52 -4.71
CA GLY A 58 -10.00 1.26 -5.18
C GLY A 58 -9.98 1.37 -6.70
N SER A 59 -8.95 2.01 -7.24
CA SER A 59 -8.78 2.19 -8.68
C SER A 59 -8.97 0.87 -9.45
N TYR A 60 -9.83 0.87 -10.47
CA TYR A 60 -10.16 -0.31 -11.29
C TYR A 60 -10.67 -1.53 -10.50
N GLY A 61 -11.36 -1.32 -9.37
CA GLY A 61 -11.87 -2.41 -8.54
C GLY A 61 -10.80 -3.07 -7.67
N ALA A 62 -9.68 -2.38 -7.44
CA ALA A 62 -8.60 -2.89 -6.63
C ALA A 62 -9.01 -3.06 -5.15
N PRO A 63 -8.42 -4.02 -4.42
CA PRO A 63 -8.72 -4.24 -3.01
C PRO A 63 -8.43 -3.01 -2.15
N THR A 64 -9.37 -2.60 -1.30
CA THR A 64 -9.22 -1.50 -0.35
C THR A 64 -9.08 -2.01 1.08
N TYR A 65 -8.48 -1.19 1.95
CA TYR A 65 -8.12 -1.59 3.32
C TYR A 65 -8.33 -0.44 4.29
N ASP A 66 -8.90 -0.74 5.46
CA ASP A 66 -8.78 0.13 6.63
C ASP A 66 -7.42 -0.13 7.29
N ILE A 67 -6.61 0.92 7.45
CA ILE A 67 -5.28 0.83 8.04
C ILE A 67 -5.32 1.31 9.49
N TYR A 68 -4.77 0.51 10.40
CA TYR A 68 -4.68 0.81 11.82
C TYR A 68 -3.24 0.76 12.28
N VAL A 69 -2.77 1.86 12.86
CA VAL A 69 -1.44 2.00 13.42
C VAL A 69 -1.46 1.66 14.91
N PHE A 70 -0.48 0.89 15.39
CA PHE A 70 -0.40 0.58 16.81
C PHE A 70 0.14 1.77 17.61
N ASN A 71 -0.68 2.31 18.50
CA ASN A 71 -0.30 3.42 19.37
C ASN A 71 0.24 2.90 20.70
N SER A 72 1.57 2.98 20.89
CA SER A 72 2.26 2.51 22.10
C SER A 72 1.77 3.17 23.38
N THR A 73 1.48 4.47 23.37
CA THR A 73 0.98 5.18 24.57
C THR A 73 -0.41 4.69 24.98
N LYS A 74 -1.30 4.48 24.01
CA LYS A 74 -2.68 4.04 24.24
C LYS A 74 -2.80 2.51 24.33
N GLN A 75 -1.74 1.77 24.00
CA GLN A 75 -1.69 0.31 23.93
C GLN A 75 -2.83 -0.27 23.08
N ARG A 76 -3.10 0.35 21.92
CA ARG A 76 -4.20 -0.04 21.03
C ARG A 76 -3.95 0.39 19.59
N PHE A 77 -4.62 -0.28 18.67
CA PHE A 77 -4.65 0.10 17.26
C PHE A 77 -5.60 1.29 17.05
N VAL A 78 -5.14 2.28 16.30
CA VAL A 78 -5.89 3.49 15.95
C VAL A 78 -5.93 3.60 14.43
N LYS A 79 -7.12 3.83 13.87
CA LYS A 79 -7.28 3.98 12.43
C LYS A 79 -6.47 5.18 11.93
N SER A 80 -5.74 4.99 10.85
CA SER A 80 -5.04 6.05 10.13
C SER A 80 -5.83 6.37 8.87
N GLU A 81 -6.56 7.50 8.87
CA GLU A 81 -7.31 7.94 7.70
C GLU A 81 -6.37 8.19 6.52
N GLU A 82 -5.23 8.84 6.75
CA GLU A 82 -4.26 9.15 5.70
C GLU A 82 -3.70 7.90 5.01
N LEU A 83 -3.38 6.82 5.76
CA LEU A 83 -2.95 5.56 5.16
C LEU A 83 -4.10 4.79 4.50
N THR A 84 -5.33 4.95 5.02
CA THR A 84 -6.54 4.33 4.45
C THR A 84 -6.89 4.97 3.11
N ASP A 85 -6.87 6.30 3.04
CA ASP A 85 -7.12 7.08 1.82
C ASP A 85 -6.07 6.79 0.75
N LEU A 86 -4.79 6.66 1.15
CA LEU A 86 -3.71 6.32 0.24
C LEU A 86 -3.99 5.01 -0.52
N VAL A 87 -4.61 4.02 0.13
CA VAL A 87 -4.96 2.75 -0.51
C VAL A 87 -6.18 2.88 -1.43
N LEU A 88 -7.16 3.72 -1.06
CA LEU A 88 -8.37 3.95 -1.85
C LEU A 88 -8.05 4.51 -3.23
N ASP A 89 -7.08 5.42 -3.31
CA ASP A 89 -6.74 6.14 -4.54
C ASP A 89 -5.78 5.36 -5.46
N ASN A 90 -5.45 4.11 -5.13
CA ASN A 90 -4.44 3.33 -5.83
C ASN A 90 -4.93 1.94 -6.23
N LEU A 91 -4.11 1.18 -6.96
CA LEU A 91 -4.33 -0.22 -7.34
C LEU A 91 -4.10 -1.18 -6.17
N GLY A 92 -4.67 -0.84 -5.02
CA GLY A 92 -4.68 -1.62 -3.81
C GLY A 92 -3.58 -1.26 -2.82
N MET A 93 -3.23 -2.22 -1.96
CA MET A 93 -2.28 -2.01 -0.88
C MET A 93 -0.92 -1.55 -1.40
N PHE A 94 -0.36 -0.53 -0.76
CA PHE A 94 1.01 -0.09 -1.00
C PHE A 94 2.04 -1.16 -0.60
N GLU A 95 3.19 -1.19 -1.28
CA GLU A 95 4.36 -1.95 -0.86
C GLU A 95 5.11 -1.18 0.24
N VAL A 96 5.70 -1.91 1.19
CA VAL A 96 6.49 -1.33 2.29
C VAL A 96 7.97 -1.62 2.04
N ASP A 97 8.74 -0.57 1.75
CA ASP A 97 10.20 -0.65 1.64
C ASP A 97 10.83 -0.22 2.96
N HIS A 98 11.16 -1.19 3.80
CA HIS A 98 11.78 -0.97 5.10
C HIS A 98 13.18 -0.36 5.02
N ALA A 99 13.96 -0.76 4.01
CA ALA A 99 15.34 -0.30 3.87
C ALA A 99 15.41 1.20 3.58
N ARG A 100 14.49 1.69 2.74
CA ARG A 100 14.39 3.11 2.37
C ARG A 100 13.35 3.86 3.20
N LYS A 101 12.56 3.18 4.02
CA LYS A 101 11.39 3.72 4.73
C LYS A 101 10.45 4.44 3.75
N ARG A 102 9.95 3.68 2.76
CA ARG A 102 9.03 4.18 1.73
C ARG A 102 7.76 3.35 1.68
N LEU A 103 6.63 4.04 1.56
CA LEU A 103 5.38 3.43 1.10
C LEU A 103 5.28 3.64 -0.41
N ILE A 104 5.00 2.58 -1.14
CA ILE A 104 5.05 2.57 -2.59
C ILE A 104 3.68 2.19 -3.13
N CYS A 105 3.03 3.13 -3.79
CA CYS A 105 1.72 2.95 -4.38
C CYS A 105 1.84 2.78 -5.89
N LYS A 106 0.92 2.02 -6.47
CA LYS A 106 0.81 1.84 -7.91
C LYS A 106 -0.56 2.33 -8.35
N ASP A 107 -0.59 3.04 -9.46
CA ASP A 107 -1.81 3.43 -10.14
C ASP A 107 -1.66 3.24 -11.66
N LYS A 108 -2.76 3.36 -12.40
CA LYS A 108 -2.74 3.30 -13.86
C LYS A 108 -3.80 4.18 -14.49
N SER A 109 -3.58 4.59 -15.72
CA SER A 109 -4.60 5.22 -16.55
C SER A 109 -4.69 4.53 -17.91
N GLY A 110 -5.89 4.07 -18.26
CA GLY A 110 -6.12 3.34 -19.50
C GLY A 110 -5.30 2.05 -19.58
N CYS A 111 -4.82 1.73 -20.79
CA CYS A 111 -4.06 0.50 -21.05
C CYS A 111 -2.58 0.59 -20.68
N CYS A 112 -2.02 1.79 -20.74
CA CYS A 112 -0.62 1.94 -21.13
C CYS A 112 0.16 2.92 -20.26
N LEU A 113 -0.53 3.65 -19.37
CA LEU A 113 0.09 4.51 -18.37
C LEU A 113 0.13 3.78 -17.02
N LEU A 114 1.33 3.56 -16.49
CA LEU A 114 1.54 3.06 -15.14
C LEU A 114 2.21 4.15 -14.29
N LEU A 115 1.73 4.33 -13.07
CA LEU A 115 2.29 5.28 -12.12
C LEU A 115 2.76 4.52 -10.87
N LYS A 116 3.99 4.79 -10.44
CA LYS A 116 4.53 4.36 -9.16
C LYS A 116 4.88 5.57 -8.33
N THR A 117 4.22 5.73 -7.18
CA THR A 117 4.43 6.87 -6.29
C THR A 117 5.01 6.40 -4.97
N GLU A 118 6.07 7.05 -4.49
CA GLU A 118 6.70 6.73 -3.22
C GLU A 118 6.51 7.87 -2.21
N TYR A 119 6.16 7.48 -0.98
CA TYR A 119 5.91 8.38 0.14
C TYR A 119 6.87 8.08 1.28
N GLU A 120 7.32 9.14 1.94
CA GLU A 120 7.91 9.11 3.28
C GLU A 120 6.84 9.31 4.33
N VAL A 121 6.93 8.58 5.44
CA VAL A 121 6.16 8.87 6.64
C VAL A 121 6.95 9.89 7.47
N VAL A 122 6.44 11.11 7.55
CA VAL A 122 7.07 12.20 8.31
C VAL A 122 6.40 12.29 9.67
N PHE A 123 7.18 12.04 10.72
CA PHE A 123 6.68 12.04 12.10
C PHE A 123 5.87 13.30 12.42
N ARG A 124 4.61 13.10 12.84
CA ARG A 124 3.61 14.15 13.17
C ARG A 124 3.22 15.10 12.03
N LYS A 125 3.68 14.86 10.81
CA LYS A 125 3.34 15.68 9.63
C LYS A 125 2.59 14.90 8.56
N GLY A 126 2.56 13.57 8.65
CA GLY A 126 1.86 12.70 7.72
C GLY A 126 2.76 12.22 6.59
N LEU A 127 2.16 11.89 5.46
CA LEU A 127 2.80 11.37 4.28
C LEU A 127 3.34 12.50 3.42
N ARG A 128 4.59 12.34 2.98
CA ARG A 128 5.22 13.23 2.00
C ARG A 128 5.56 12.44 0.75
N LYS A 129 4.96 12.81 -0.38
CA LYS A 129 5.38 12.29 -1.68
C LYS A 129 6.83 12.71 -1.95
N VAL A 130 7.69 11.76 -2.29
CA VAL A 130 9.14 12.01 -2.51
C VAL A 130 9.66 11.50 -3.84
N ARG A 131 8.94 10.58 -4.49
CA ARG A 131 9.30 10.07 -5.80
C ARG A 131 8.06 9.66 -6.59
N GLU A 132 8.12 9.82 -7.89
CA GLU A 132 7.09 9.40 -8.83
C GLU A 132 7.78 8.86 -10.08
N VAL A 133 7.35 7.70 -10.55
CA VAL A 133 7.78 7.11 -11.82
C VAL A 133 6.53 6.88 -12.65
N GLU A 134 6.48 7.54 -13.80
CA GLU A 134 5.42 7.40 -14.79
C GLU A 134 6.00 6.66 -16.00
N GLU A 135 5.40 5.53 -16.34
CA GLU A 135 5.70 4.74 -17.52
C GLU A 135 4.55 4.87 -18.51
N ASP A 136 4.84 5.46 -19.67
CA ASP A 136 3.87 5.74 -20.73
C ASP A 136 4.28 4.98 -21.99
N SER A 137 3.56 3.90 -22.31
CA SER A 137 3.88 3.00 -23.41
C SER A 137 2.98 3.24 -24.63
N ASP A 138 3.58 3.28 -25.82
CA ASP A 138 2.84 3.32 -27.10
C ASP A 138 2.78 1.95 -27.79
N GLY A 139 3.33 0.91 -27.15
CA GLY A 139 3.43 -0.45 -27.69
C GLY A 139 4.77 -0.78 -28.33
N GLU A 140 5.53 0.21 -28.80
CA GLU A 140 6.89 0.02 -29.33
C GLU A 140 7.95 0.56 -28.34
N THR A 141 7.66 1.72 -27.76
CA THR A 141 8.52 2.42 -26.81
C THR A 141 7.79 2.69 -25.50
N VAL A 142 8.57 2.84 -24.45
CA VAL A 142 8.10 3.30 -23.14
C VAL A 142 8.86 4.57 -22.77
N LYS A 143 8.12 5.65 -22.55
CA LYS A 143 8.62 6.90 -22.00
C LYS A 143 8.52 6.82 -20.48
N VAL A 144 9.67 6.81 -19.81
CA VAL A 144 9.78 6.77 -18.35
C VAL A 144 10.12 8.17 -17.86
N THR A 145 9.19 8.79 -17.15
CA THR A 145 9.42 10.06 -16.45
C THR A 145 9.61 9.78 -14.97
N THR A 146 10.80 10.06 -14.44
CA THR A 146 11.10 9.97 -13.01
C THR A 146 11.16 11.37 -12.41
N ARG A 147 10.31 11.62 -11.41
CA ARG A 147 10.30 12.86 -10.63
C ARG A 147 10.74 12.52 -9.21
N GLU A 148 11.70 13.26 -8.67
CA GLU A 148 12.23 13.06 -7.32
C GLU A 148 12.32 14.38 -6.57
N LEU A 149 11.88 14.39 -5.31
CA LEU A 149 12.01 15.53 -4.42
C LEU A 149 13.44 15.57 -3.86
N LYS A 150 14.27 16.49 -4.36
CA LYS A 150 15.66 16.70 -3.93
C LYS A 150 15.80 18.08 -3.33
N ASN A 151 16.28 18.16 -2.09
CA ASN A 151 16.45 19.43 -1.36
C ASN A 151 15.19 20.32 -1.36
N GLY A 152 14.01 19.69 -1.25
CA GLY A 152 12.72 20.40 -1.25
C GLY A 152 12.21 20.84 -2.63
N GLN A 153 12.93 20.53 -3.71
CA GLN A 153 12.52 20.85 -5.08
C GLN A 153 12.35 19.57 -5.91
N TRP A 154 11.34 19.54 -6.77
CA TRP A 154 11.12 18.42 -7.68
C TRP A 154 12.07 18.51 -8.86
N VAL A 155 12.86 17.46 -9.06
CA VAL A 155 13.73 17.28 -10.22
C VAL A 155 13.13 16.19 -11.10
N SER A 156 13.03 16.44 -12.41
CA SER A 156 12.45 15.52 -13.38
C SER A 156 13.52 15.02 -14.35
N ASN A 157 13.45 13.74 -14.70
CA ASN A 157 14.28 13.11 -15.73
C ASN A 157 13.40 12.24 -16.62
N VAL A 158 13.58 12.31 -17.93
CA VAL A 158 12.81 11.56 -18.92
C VAL A 158 13.75 10.71 -19.74
N LYS A 159 13.43 9.42 -19.87
CA LYS A 159 14.14 8.48 -20.73
C LYS A 159 13.14 7.70 -21.58
N LYS A 160 13.55 7.33 -22.80
CA LYS A 160 12.77 6.46 -23.67
C LYS A 160 13.50 5.15 -23.88
N TYR A 161 12.77 4.04 -23.84
CA TYR A 161 13.31 2.70 -24.06
C TYR A 161 12.45 1.97 -25.08
N LYS A 162 13.03 1.02 -25.81
CA LYS A 162 12.24 0.07 -26.60
C LYS A 162 11.62 -0.97 -25.66
N VAL A 163 10.33 -1.24 -25.82
CA VAL A 163 9.56 -2.20 -25.01
C VAL A 163 10.22 -3.57 -24.98
N ALA A 164 10.79 -4.01 -26.11
CA ALA A 164 11.48 -5.29 -26.25
C ALA A 164 12.60 -5.56 -25.22
N TYR A 165 13.16 -4.51 -24.60
CA TYR A 165 14.24 -4.59 -23.62
C TYR A 165 13.87 -4.11 -22.22
N TYR A 166 12.79 -3.33 -22.07
CA TYR A 166 12.47 -2.67 -20.80
C TYR A 166 11.83 -3.64 -19.79
N TYR A 167 10.78 -4.37 -20.20
CA TYR A 167 10.04 -5.27 -19.30
C TYR A 167 10.70 -6.65 -19.08
N LYS A 168 11.89 -6.89 -19.65
CA LYS A 168 12.64 -8.15 -19.47
C LYS A 168 13.68 -8.08 -18.35
N GLN A 169 13.74 -6.96 -17.62
CA GLN A 169 14.70 -6.70 -16.56
C GLN A 169 14.15 -7.14 -15.20
#